data_AF-A0A0D7BLD4-F1
#
_entry.id   AF-A0A0D7BLD4-F1
#
_cell.length_a   1.000
_cell.length_b   1.000
_cell.length_c   1.000
_cell.angle_alpha   90.00
_cell.angle_beta   90.00
_cell.angle_gamma   90.00
#
_symmetry.space_group_name_H-M   'P 1'
#
loop_
_entity.id
_entity.type
_entity.pdbx_description
1 polymer ?
#
loop_
_entity_poly.entity_id
_entity_poly.type
_entity_poly.pdbx_seq_one_letter_code
_entity_poly.pdbx_strand_id
1 'polypeptide(L)'
;MDSLNLAYCNICKEVFPFTELYYTICGHATCGICTTRSRKEERCASCRHPKNPTEEIKPHKIYPTMLKLSDPQHREDAVGYLKDTLQSGPSAVSRRHAAKHLLDLSLGEDGSTESQDALRLYMHSLEDQVASLQSALEEERMQSAPLRKTVTQKDALLSDMQERLNTVEAQRQQTDRQYARKLAHTKAKLEEKISRRDREIERRRLAVEDLERQNAALIEEGLKKDQQIKLQKAKNIAIRRHARKQAQVEASGNQDDEDVDESLMILEW
;
A
#
# COMPACT_ATOMS: atom_id res chain seq x y z
N MET A 1 -0.39 -58.59 26.68
CA MET A 1 -0.76 -58.31 28.08
C MET A 1 0.25 -57.30 28.59
N ASP A 2 -0.04 -56.02 28.41
CA ASP A 2 0.81 -54.97 28.96
C ASP A 2 0.49 -54.90 30.45
N SER A 3 1.35 -55.49 31.27
CA SER A 3 1.27 -55.38 32.71
C SER A 3 1.22 -53.90 33.09
N LEU A 4 0.26 -53.53 33.95
CA LEU A 4 0.20 -52.19 34.52
C LEU A 4 1.48 -51.98 35.32
N ASN A 5 2.49 -51.42 34.67
CA ASN A 5 3.77 -51.10 35.27
C ASN A 5 3.54 -49.83 36.10
N LEU A 6 2.95 -50.02 37.28
CA LEU A 6 2.79 -48.97 38.26
C LEU A 6 3.99 -48.99 39.20
N ALA A 7 4.48 -47.82 39.55
CA ALA A 7 5.53 -47.69 40.54
C ALA A 7 5.24 -46.56 41.52
N TYR A 8 5.83 -46.68 42.70
CA TYR A 8 5.71 -45.66 43.73
C TYR A 8 6.60 -44.46 43.43
N CYS A 9 6.07 -43.27 43.65
CA CYS A 9 6.91 -42.10 43.86
C CYS A 9 7.72 -42.29 45.15
N ASN A 10 9.04 -42.25 45.08
CA ASN A 10 9.90 -42.47 46.24
C ASN A 10 9.78 -41.36 47.30
N ILE A 11 9.13 -40.23 46.99
CA ILE A 11 8.90 -39.09 47.90
C ILE A 11 7.53 -39.19 48.58
N CYS A 12 6.42 -39.05 47.83
CA CYS A 12 5.08 -39.06 48.42
C CYS A 12 4.51 -40.45 48.67
N LYS A 13 5.17 -41.52 48.17
CA LYS A 13 4.72 -42.92 48.25
C LYS A 13 3.37 -43.20 47.57
N GLU A 14 2.88 -42.27 46.76
CA GLU A 14 1.72 -42.48 45.89
C GLU A 14 2.09 -43.27 44.63
N VAL A 15 1.07 -43.87 44.01
CA VAL A 15 1.18 -44.77 42.86
C VAL A 15 1.02 -44.01 41.55
N PHE A 16 1.93 -44.23 40.60
CA PHE A 16 1.87 -43.61 39.27
C PHE A 16 2.18 -44.62 38.17
N PRO A 17 1.68 -44.41 36.94
CA PRO A 17 2.17 -45.11 35.76
C PRO A 17 3.68 -44.91 35.61
N PHE A 18 4.41 -45.97 35.23
CA PHE A 18 5.85 -45.90 34.99
C PHE A 18 6.23 -44.80 33.98
N THR A 19 5.35 -44.53 33.01
CA THR A 19 5.50 -43.47 32.00
C THR A 19 5.34 -42.05 32.54
N GLU A 20 4.72 -41.87 33.72
CA GLU A 20 4.50 -40.56 34.35
C GLU A 20 5.50 -40.27 35.48
N LEU A 21 6.44 -41.18 35.72
CA LEU A 21 7.51 -41.04 36.70
C LEU A 21 8.79 -40.50 36.05
N TYR A 22 9.43 -39.57 36.75
CA TYR A 22 10.75 -39.05 36.40
C TYR A 22 11.81 -39.77 37.21
N TYR A 23 12.88 -40.19 36.54
CA TYR A 23 13.98 -40.92 37.18
C TYR A 23 15.18 -40.01 37.36
N THR A 24 15.66 -39.91 38.59
CA THR A 24 16.92 -39.22 38.91
C THR A 24 18.12 -40.12 38.58
N ILE A 25 19.31 -39.52 38.39
CA ILE A 25 20.55 -40.26 38.09
C ILE A 25 20.85 -41.35 39.13
N CYS A 26 20.44 -41.13 40.39
CA CYS A 26 20.61 -42.10 41.47
C CYS A 26 19.61 -43.28 41.45
N GLY A 27 18.66 -43.31 40.50
CA GLY A 27 17.70 -44.40 40.29
C GLY A 27 16.31 -44.19 40.92
N HIS A 28 16.09 -43.14 41.73
CA HIS A 28 14.78 -42.89 42.34
C HIS A 28 13.77 -42.32 41.34
N ALA A 29 12.55 -42.86 41.39
CA ALA A 29 11.38 -42.44 40.64
C ALA A 29 10.58 -41.40 41.42
N THR A 30 10.21 -40.29 40.78
CA THR A 30 9.43 -39.21 41.39
C THR A 30 8.31 -38.78 40.46
N CYS A 31 7.10 -38.56 40.99
CA CYS A 31 6.00 -38.04 40.19
C CYS A 31 6.25 -36.61 39.72
N GLY A 32 5.53 -36.14 38.69
CA GLY A 32 5.72 -34.79 38.15
C GLY A 32 5.62 -33.67 39.20
N ILE A 33 4.72 -33.80 40.18
CA ILE A 33 4.54 -32.81 41.26
C ILE A 33 5.77 -32.79 42.18
N CYS A 34 6.19 -33.95 42.69
CA CYS A 34 7.34 -34.07 43.58
C CYS A 34 8.65 -33.69 42.86
N THR A 35 8.74 -33.99 41.57
CA THR A 35 9.85 -33.57 40.71
C THR A 35 9.90 -32.04 40.61
N THR A 36 8.76 -31.39 40.38
CA THR A 36 8.67 -29.93 40.28
C THR A 36 9.02 -29.25 41.61
N ARG A 37 8.52 -29.77 42.74
CA ARG A 37 8.80 -29.24 44.08
C ARG A 37 10.28 -29.37 44.46
N SER A 38 10.87 -30.53 44.19
CA SER A 38 12.27 -30.79 44.53
C SER A 38 13.25 -30.26 43.47
N ARG A 39 12.80 -29.72 42.33
CA ARG A 39 13.66 -29.34 41.19
C ARG A 39 14.80 -28.38 41.58
N LYS A 40 14.56 -27.47 42.52
CA LYS A 40 15.54 -26.47 42.99
C LYS A 40 16.61 -27.04 43.92
N GLU A 41 16.40 -28.23 44.46
CA GLU A 41 17.36 -28.87 45.35
C GLU A 41 18.49 -29.51 44.53
N GLU A 42 19.74 -29.23 44.90
CA GLU A 42 20.93 -29.80 44.25
C GLU A 42 21.08 -31.31 44.51
N ARG A 43 20.32 -31.83 45.47
CA ARG A 43 20.36 -33.21 45.92
C ARG A 43 19.02 -33.90 45.68
N CYS A 44 19.05 -35.21 45.44
CA CYS A 44 17.86 -36.05 45.34
C CYS A 44 17.10 -36.00 46.67
N ALA A 45 15.80 -35.68 46.64
CA ALA A 45 14.99 -35.60 47.84
C ALA A 45 14.84 -36.96 48.57
N SER A 46 15.08 -38.09 47.88
CA SER A 46 14.99 -39.43 48.48
C SER A 46 16.29 -39.89 49.14
N CYS A 47 17.43 -39.87 48.44
CA CYS A 47 18.72 -40.37 48.98
C CYS A 47 19.80 -39.30 49.17
N ARG A 48 19.46 -38.03 48.98
CA ARG A 48 20.35 -36.88 49.17
C ARG A 48 21.62 -36.89 48.32
N HIS A 49 21.71 -37.73 47.29
CA HIS A 49 22.81 -37.72 46.32
C HIS A 49 22.73 -36.48 45.41
N PRO A 50 23.87 -35.91 44.98
CA PRO A 50 23.87 -34.79 44.04
C PRO A 50 23.14 -35.18 42.75
N LYS A 51 22.28 -34.29 42.23
CA LYS A 51 21.56 -34.51 40.97
C LYS A 51 22.44 -34.31 39.74
N ASN A 52 23.46 -33.45 39.85
CA ASN A 52 24.44 -33.16 38.80
C ASN A 52 25.86 -33.41 39.33
N PRO A 53 26.27 -34.68 39.49
CA PRO A 53 27.62 -34.97 39.93
C PRO A 53 28.66 -34.66 38.84
N THR A 54 29.84 -34.20 39.25
CA THR A 54 31.01 -34.04 38.37
C THR A 54 31.74 -35.37 38.11
N GLU A 55 31.37 -36.43 38.81
CA GLU A 55 31.92 -37.80 38.68
C GLU A 55 30.81 -38.80 38.32
N GLU A 56 31.17 -39.92 37.70
CA GLU A 56 30.22 -41.01 37.41
C GLU A 56 29.65 -41.60 38.71
N ILE A 57 28.41 -41.22 39.06
CA ILE A 57 27.66 -41.89 40.11
C ILE A 57 27.18 -43.24 39.58
N LYS A 58 27.65 -44.33 40.19
CA LYS A 58 26.97 -45.62 40.06
C LYS A 58 25.57 -45.46 40.66
N PRO A 59 24.48 -45.62 39.88
CA PRO A 59 23.15 -45.56 40.43
C PRO A 59 23.06 -46.57 41.58
N HIS A 60 22.45 -46.17 42.68
CA HIS A 60 22.19 -47.12 43.76
C HIS A 60 21.37 -48.28 43.17
N LYS A 61 21.54 -49.49 43.71
CA LYS A 61 20.64 -50.62 43.41
C LYS A 61 19.27 -50.32 44.03
N ILE A 62 18.57 -49.35 43.47
CA ILE A 62 17.24 -48.95 43.87
C ILE A 62 16.37 -49.31 42.68
N TYR A 63 15.77 -50.48 42.82
CA TYR A 63 14.89 -51.03 41.82
C TYR A 63 13.60 -50.20 41.79
N PRO A 64 13.04 -49.90 40.60
CA PRO A 64 11.68 -49.39 40.54
C PRO A 64 10.79 -50.35 41.30
N THR A 65 10.09 -49.85 42.32
CA THR A 65 9.14 -50.65 43.09
C THR A 65 7.90 -50.84 42.23
N MET A 66 7.95 -51.86 41.37
CA MET A 66 6.83 -52.24 40.52
C MET A 66 5.77 -52.90 41.39
N LEU A 67 4.55 -52.42 41.29
CA LEU A 67 3.42 -53.01 41.99
C LEU A 67 3.07 -54.35 41.34
N LYS A 68 3.04 -55.41 42.16
CA LYS A 68 2.44 -56.67 41.75
C LYS A 68 0.94 -56.57 42.05
N LEU A 69 0.13 -56.44 41.00
CA LEU A 69 -1.34 -56.40 41.07
C LEU A 69 -1.98 -57.67 41.64
N SER A 70 -1.19 -58.71 41.94
CA SER A 70 -1.61 -59.91 42.66
C SER A 70 -1.85 -59.69 44.15
N ASP A 71 -1.39 -58.57 44.71
CA ASP A 71 -1.62 -58.19 46.11
C ASP A 71 -2.89 -57.30 46.23
N PRO A 72 -3.90 -57.69 47.04
CA PRO A 72 -5.17 -56.97 47.17
C PRO A 72 -5.01 -55.49 47.54
N GLN A 73 -4.09 -55.17 48.46
CA GLN A 73 -3.91 -53.78 48.94
C GLN A 73 -3.40 -52.86 47.82
N HIS A 74 -2.46 -53.36 47.01
CA HIS A 74 -1.89 -52.63 45.88
C HIS A 74 -2.87 -52.44 44.73
N ARG A 75 -3.82 -53.36 44.58
CA ARG A 75 -4.90 -53.27 43.58
C ARG A 75 -5.90 -52.17 43.96
N GLU A 76 -6.26 -52.05 45.23
CA GLU A 76 -7.16 -50.98 45.72
C GLU A 76 -6.55 -49.59 45.52
N ASP A 77 -5.27 -49.39 45.88
CA ASP A 77 -4.57 -48.11 45.69
C ASP A 77 -4.50 -47.71 44.20
N ALA A 78 -4.25 -48.68 43.31
CA ALA A 78 -4.23 -48.46 41.87
C ALA A 78 -5.60 -48.06 41.31
N VAL A 79 -6.66 -48.73 41.76
CA VAL A 79 -8.04 -48.41 41.37
C VAL A 79 -8.44 -47.02 41.87
N GLY A 80 -8.05 -46.65 43.09
CA GLY A 80 -8.27 -45.31 43.66
C GLY A 80 -7.67 -44.21 42.79
N TYR A 81 -6.38 -44.33 42.46
CA TYR A 81 -5.69 -43.36 41.59
C TYR A 81 -6.35 -43.24 40.21
N LEU A 82 -6.74 -44.36 39.60
CA LEU A 82 -7.38 -44.34 38.28
C LEU A 82 -8.77 -43.66 38.33
N LYS A 83 -9.55 -43.86 39.41
CA LYS A 83 -10.82 -43.15 39.62
C LYS A 83 -10.61 -41.64 39.75
N ASP A 84 -9.64 -41.22 40.57
CA ASP A 84 -9.33 -39.80 40.75
C ASP A 84 -8.84 -39.17 39.45
N THR A 85 -8.00 -39.89 38.71
CA THR A 85 -7.51 -39.45 37.40
C THR A 85 -8.64 -39.38 36.38
N LEU A 86 -9.62 -40.27 36.42
CA LEU A 86 -10.77 -40.25 35.53
C LEU A 86 -11.68 -39.02 35.78
N GLN A 87 -11.84 -38.63 37.04
CA GLN A 87 -12.68 -37.51 37.44
C GLN A 87 -11.97 -36.15 37.30
N SER A 88 -10.72 -36.07 37.73
CA SER A 88 -10.00 -34.79 37.90
C SER A 88 -8.70 -34.70 37.11
N GLY A 89 -8.41 -35.69 36.25
CA GLY A 89 -7.18 -35.75 35.49
C GLY A 89 -6.96 -34.51 34.60
N PRO A 90 -5.71 -34.07 34.44
CA PRO A 90 -5.37 -32.78 33.82
C PRO A 90 -5.62 -32.72 32.31
N SER A 91 -5.80 -33.88 31.65
CA SER A 91 -6.03 -33.94 30.21
C SER A 91 -7.03 -35.02 29.82
N ALA A 92 -7.69 -34.83 28.66
CA ALA A 92 -8.58 -35.84 28.09
C ALA A 92 -7.83 -37.15 27.75
N VAL A 93 -6.55 -37.07 27.40
CA VAL A 93 -5.70 -38.24 27.13
C VAL A 93 -5.46 -39.04 28.42
N SER A 94 -5.13 -38.36 29.52
CA SER A 94 -4.94 -38.98 30.84
C SER A 94 -6.22 -39.64 31.35
N ARG A 95 -7.37 -38.95 31.24
CA ARG A 95 -8.69 -39.52 31.59
C ARG A 95 -9.06 -40.73 30.74
N ARG A 96 -8.81 -40.68 29.42
CA ARG A 96 -9.02 -41.82 28.51
C ARG A 96 -8.14 -43.01 28.87
N HIS A 97 -6.88 -42.76 29.23
CA HIS A 97 -5.96 -43.79 29.69
C HIS A 97 -6.46 -44.41 31.00
N ALA A 98 -6.88 -43.60 31.97
CA ALA A 98 -7.47 -44.08 33.21
C ALA A 98 -8.74 -44.91 33.00
N ALA A 99 -9.63 -44.47 32.11
CA ALA A 99 -10.85 -45.21 31.73
C ALA A 99 -10.52 -46.59 31.14
N LYS A 100 -9.54 -46.64 30.23
CA LYS A 100 -9.12 -47.89 29.60
C LYS A 100 -8.60 -48.89 30.64
N HIS A 101 -7.77 -48.43 31.58
CA HIS A 101 -7.21 -49.31 32.61
C HIS A 101 -8.23 -49.74 33.66
N LEU A 102 -9.18 -48.88 34.03
CA LEU A 102 -10.32 -49.29 34.87
C LEU A 102 -11.18 -50.35 34.18
N LEU A 103 -11.36 -50.23 32.86
CA LEU A 103 -12.12 -51.20 32.08
C LEU A 103 -11.39 -52.55 32.09
N ASP A 104 -10.09 -52.56 31.81
CA ASP A 104 -9.23 -53.76 31.82
C ASP A 104 -9.22 -54.45 33.21
N LEU A 105 -9.22 -53.67 34.31
CA LEU A 105 -9.31 -54.19 35.68
C LEU A 105 -10.71 -54.73 36.03
N SER A 106 -11.77 -54.16 35.42
CA SER A 106 -13.16 -54.59 35.63
C SER A 106 -13.53 -55.87 34.88
N LEU A 107 -12.79 -56.21 33.81
CA LEU A 107 -13.01 -57.39 32.96
C LEU A 107 -12.26 -58.64 33.44
N GLY A 108 -11.42 -58.55 34.49
CA GLY A 108 -10.78 -59.69 35.14
C GLY A 108 -11.69 -60.44 36.12
N GLU A 109 -11.27 -61.63 36.59
CA GLU A 109 -12.08 -62.59 37.39
C GLU A 109 -12.66 -62.03 38.71
N ASP A 110 -12.12 -60.91 39.24
CA ASP A 110 -12.59 -60.21 40.44
C ASP A 110 -13.15 -58.80 40.12
N GLY A 111 -13.91 -58.65 39.04
CA GLY A 111 -14.44 -57.36 38.60
C GLY A 111 -15.19 -56.61 39.72
N SER A 112 -14.59 -55.56 40.29
CA SER A 112 -15.26 -54.76 41.31
C SER A 112 -16.35 -53.91 40.68
N THR A 113 -17.58 -54.01 41.20
CA THR A 113 -18.73 -53.19 40.81
C THR A 113 -18.40 -51.69 40.80
N GLU A 114 -17.56 -51.25 41.73
CA GLU A 114 -17.14 -49.86 41.83
C GLU A 114 -16.33 -49.33 40.64
N SER A 115 -15.55 -50.18 39.96
CA SER A 115 -14.80 -49.76 38.77
C SER A 115 -15.72 -49.55 37.57
N GLN A 116 -16.77 -50.36 37.47
CA GLN A 116 -17.81 -50.21 36.46
C GLN A 116 -18.67 -48.97 36.69
N ASP A 117 -18.99 -48.67 37.96
CA ASP A 117 -19.75 -47.47 38.32
C ASP A 117 -18.97 -46.18 38.03
N ALA A 118 -17.66 -46.15 38.28
CA ALA A 118 -16.80 -45.02 37.94
C ALA A 118 -16.76 -44.75 36.41
N LEU A 119 -16.73 -45.82 35.60
CA LEU A 119 -16.79 -45.70 34.14
C LEU A 119 -18.15 -45.19 33.65
N ARG A 120 -19.25 -45.66 34.24
CA ARG A 120 -20.61 -45.18 33.92
C ARG A 120 -20.78 -43.69 34.23
N LEU A 121 -20.33 -43.25 35.40
CA LEU A 121 -20.37 -41.84 35.79
C LEU A 121 -19.54 -40.96 34.83
N TYR A 122 -18.38 -41.43 34.40
CA TYR A 122 -17.56 -40.73 33.43
C TYR A 122 -18.21 -40.66 32.04
N MET A 123 -18.85 -41.74 31.59
CA MET A 123 -19.61 -41.75 30.34
C MET A 123 -20.76 -40.74 30.37
N HIS A 124 -21.56 -40.71 31.43
CA HIS A 124 -22.62 -39.72 31.58
C HIS A 124 -22.07 -38.29 31.59
N SER A 125 -20.94 -38.05 32.26
CA SER A 125 -20.30 -36.72 32.22
C SER A 125 -19.87 -36.30 30.81
N LEU A 126 -19.40 -37.25 29.98
CA LEU A 126 -19.07 -36.96 28.58
C LEU A 126 -20.33 -36.74 27.73
N GLU A 127 -21.40 -37.49 27.96
CA GLU A 127 -22.70 -37.30 27.29
C GLU A 127 -23.26 -35.89 27.57
N ASP A 128 -23.22 -35.45 28.83
CA ASP A 128 -23.63 -34.10 29.24
C ASP A 128 -22.78 -33.01 28.58
N GLN A 129 -21.45 -33.21 28.51
CA GLN A 129 -20.56 -32.28 27.82
C GLN A 129 -20.84 -32.20 26.32
N VAL A 130 -21.10 -33.33 25.66
CA VAL A 130 -21.45 -33.38 24.25
C VAL A 130 -22.78 -32.68 24.00
N ALA A 131 -23.79 -32.91 24.84
CA ALA A 131 -25.08 -32.25 24.74
C ALA A 131 -24.95 -30.72 24.90
N SER A 132 -24.15 -30.26 25.87
CA SER A 132 -23.87 -28.83 26.06
C SER A 132 -23.19 -28.20 24.84
N LEU A 133 -22.17 -28.87 24.27
CA LEU A 133 -21.48 -28.38 23.08
C LEU A 133 -22.37 -28.36 21.84
N GLN A 134 -23.27 -29.33 21.69
CA GLN A 134 -24.26 -29.35 20.61
C GLN A 134 -25.23 -28.17 20.73
N SER A 135 -25.70 -27.87 21.94
CA SER A 135 -26.56 -26.71 22.19
C SER A 135 -25.86 -25.40 21.85
N ALA A 136 -24.61 -25.23 22.31
CA ALA A 136 -23.82 -24.04 22.01
C ALA A 136 -23.56 -23.87 20.50
N LEU A 137 -23.28 -24.97 19.79
CA LEU A 137 -23.10 -24.95 18.34
C LEU A 137 -24.38 -24.51 17.61
N GLU A 138 -25.54 -24.97 18.07
CA GLU A 138 -26.81 -24.61 17.46
C GLU A 138 -27.18 -23.14 17.74
N GLU A 139 -26.92 -22.63 18.94
CA GLU A 139 -27.06 -21.21 19.25
C GLU A 139 -26.18 -20.34 18.35
N GLU A 140 -24.91 -20.70 18.17
CA GLU A 140 -23.99 -20.00 17.27
C GLU A 140 -24.45 -20.04 15.80
N ARG A 141 -25.01 -21.17 15.35
CA ARG A 141 -25.62 -21.27 14.01
C ARG A 141 -26.81 -20.33 13.87
N MET A 142 -27.67 -20.26 14.87
CA MET A 142 -28.84 -19.39 14.88
C MET A 142 -28.45 -17.91 14.92
N GLN A 143 -27.39 -17.55 15.65
CA GLN A 143 -26.86 -16.19 15.71
C GLN A 143 -26.12 -15.78 14.43
N SER A 144 -25.39 -16.70 13.80
CA SER A 144 -24.63 -16.42 12.58
C SER A 144 -25.47 -16.41 11.31
N ALA A 145 -26.61 -17.12 11.28
CA ALA A 145 -27.52 -17.15 10.14
C ALA A 145 -28.02 -15.76 9.68
N PRO A 146 -28.54 -14.86 10.55
CA PRO A 146 -28.95 -13.53 10.14
C PRO A 146 -27.77 -12.66 9.69
N LEU A 147 -26.61 -12.76 10.36
CA LEU A 147 -25.41 -12.02 9.97
C LEU A 147 -24.94 -12.39 8.56
N ARG A 148 -24.95 -13.68 8.21
CA ARG A 148 -24.64 -14.14 6.85
C ARG A 148 -25.59 -13.53 5.82
N LYS A 149 -26.89 -13.44 6.13
CA LYS A 149 -27.85 -12.77 5.25
C LYS A 149 -27.51 -11.29 5.08
N THR A 150 -27.19 -10.59 6.17
CA THR A 150 -26.79 -9.18 6.11
C THR A 150 -25.51 -8.98 5.27
N VAL A 151 -24.53 -9.87 5.40
CA VAL A 151 -23.30 -9.83 4.57
C VAL A 151 -23.67 -9.97 3.09
N THR A 152 -24.46 -10.99 2.73
CA THR A 152 -24.87 -11.18 1.31
C THR A 152 -25.65 -10.00 0.74
N GLN A 153 -26.50 -9.34 1.55
CA GLN A 153 -27.21 -8.13 1.13
C GLN A 153 -26.27 -6.95 0.90
N LYS A 154 -25.28 -6.77 1.79
CA LYS A 154 -24.28 -5.72 1.64
C LYS A 154 -23.37 -5.96 0.44
N ASP A 155 -22.99 -7.20 0.16
CA ASP A 155 -22.19 -7.56 -1.01
C ASP A 155 -22.95 -7.24 -2.30
N ALA A 156 -24.25 -7.56 -2.35
CA ALA A 156 -25.10 -7.20 -3.49
C ALA A 156 -25.20 -5.68 -3.68
N LEU A 157 -25.34 -4.91 -2.59
CA LEU A 157 -25.36 -3.44 -2.64
C LEU A 157 -24.03 -2.87 -3.12
N LEU A 158 -22.90 -3.40 -2.66
CA LEU A 158 -21.57 -2.97 -3.11
C LEU A 158 -21.37 -3.25 -4.60
N SER A 159 -21.85 -4.40 -5.10
CA SER A 159 -21.81 -4.72 -6.51
C SER A 159 -22.63 -3.74 -7.36
N ASP A 160 -23.85 -3.41 -6.95
CA ASP A 160 -24.69 -2.40 -7.64
C ASP A 160 -24.04 -1.01 -7.62
N MET A 161 -23.48 -0.60 -6.47
CA MET A 161 -22.75 0.66 -6.37
C MET A 161 -21.53 0.71 -7.30
N GLN A 162 -20.79 -0.39 -7.42
CA GLN A 162 -19.64 -0.46 -8.32
C GLN A 162 -20.05 -0.34 -9.79
N GLU A 163 -21.15 -0.98 -10.18
CA GLU A 163 -21.70 -0.86 -11.54
C GLU A 163 -22.15 0.56 -11.87
N ARG A 164 -22.81 1.23 -10.91
CA ARG A 164 -23.21 2.64 -11.05
C ARG A 164 -21.99 3.56 -11.17
N LEU A 165 -20.94 3.35 -10.38
CA LEU A 165 -19.70 4.10 -10.47
C LEU A 165 -19.06 3.96 -11.86
N ASN A 166 -18.93 2.74 -12.36
CA ASN A 166 -18.40 2.47 -13.70
C ASN A 166 -19.22 3.18 -14.79
N THR A 167 -20.55 3.21 -14.64
CA THR A 167 -21.45 3.91 -15.58
C THR A 167 -21.24 5.42 -15.55
N VAL A 168 -21.13 6.03 -14.36
CA VAL A 168 -20.86 7.46 -14.21
C VAL A 168 -19.49 7.83 -14.76
N GLU A 169 -18.46 7.00 -14.53
CA GLU A 169 -17.13 7.21 -15.09
C GLU A 169 -17.13 7.14 -16.61
N ALA A 170 -17.84 6.18 -17.21
CA ALA A 170 -17.99 6.08 -18.66
C ALA A 170 -18.68 7.31 -19.25
N GLN A 171 -19.75 7.79 -18.60
CA GLN A 171 -20.44 9.02 -19.00
C GLN A 171 -19.52 10.24 -18.92
N ARG A 172 -18.76 10.38 -17.83
CA ARG A 172 -17.78 11.46 -17.65
C ARG A 172 -16.71 11.45 -18.74
N GLN A 173 -16.14 10.28 -19.04
CA GLN A 173 -15.17 10.15 -20.13
C GLN A 173 -15.78 10.53 -21.48
N GLN A 174 -17.04 10.19 -21.72
CA GLN A 174 -17.75 10.57 -22.94
C GLN A 174 -17.95 12.09 -23.01
N THR A 175 -18.37 12.74 -21.92
CA THR A 175 -18.54 14.20 -21.88
C THR A 175 -17.21 14.93 -22.07
N ASP A 176 -16.14 14.46 -21.43
CA ASP A 176 -14.81 15.05 -21.56
C ASP A 176 -14.29 14.95 -23.00
N ARG A 177 -14.49 13.80 -23.66
CA ARG A 177 -14.17 13.63 -25.09
C ARG A 177 -14.98 14.56 -25.98
N GLN A 178 -16.28 14.73 -25.72
CA GLN A 178 -17.11 15.66 -26.48
C GLN A 178 -16.66 17.11 -26.29
N TYR A 179 -16.34 17.50 -25.06
CA TYR A 179 -15.83 18.84 -24.74
C TYR A 179 -14.49 19.09 -25.42
N ALA A 180 -13.54 18.15 -25.33
CA ALA A 180 -12.23 18.24 -25.99
C ALA A 180 -12.36 18.40 -27.51
N ARG A 181 -13.28 17.66 -28.16
CA ARG A 181 -13.56 17.81 -29.60
C ARG A 181 -14.11 19.19 -29.94
N LYS A 182 -15.06 19.71 -29.15
CA LYS A 182 -15.60 21.06 -29.35
C LYS A 182 -14.52 22.12 -29.18
N LEU A 183 -13.68 21.98 -28.16
CA LEU A 183 -12.57 22.91 -27.88
C LEU A 183 -11.50 22.87 -28.99
N ALA A 184 -11.16 21.69 -29.49
CA ALA A 184 -10.22 21.57 -30.61
C ALA A 184 -10.77 22.24 -31.88
N HIS A 185 -12.07 22.05 -32.16
CA HIS A 185 -12.72 22.69 -33.31
C HIS A 185 -12.79 24.21 -33.20
N THR A 186 -13.13 24.74 -32.02
CA THR A 186 -13.16 26.20 -31.81
C THR A 186 -11.77 26.79 -31.91
N LYS A 187 -10.75 26.14 -31.33
CA LYS A 187 -9.35 26.54 -31.42
C LYS A 187 -8.88 26.58 -32.87
N ALA A 188 -9.10 25.52 -33.65
CA ALA A 188 -8.72 25.46 -35.07
C ALA A 188 -9.37 26.59 -35.89
N LYS A 189 -10.66 26.88 -35.66
CA LYS A 189 -11.35 28.00 -36.31
C LYS A 189 -10.76 29.37 -35.94
N LEU A 190 -10.35 29.56 -34.70
CA LEU A 190 -9.73 30.81 -34.27
C LEU A 190 -8.33 30.97 -34.86
N GLU A 191 -7.54 29.90 -34.88
CA GLU A 191 -6.21 29.87 -35.50
C GLU A 191 -6.29 30.17 -37.00
N GLU A 192 -7.27 29.60 -37.71
CA GLU A 192 -7.51 29.91 -39.13
C GLU A 192 -7.86 31.38 -39.34
N LYS A 193 -8.75 31.95 -38.50
CA LYS A 193 -9.11 33.37 -38.56
C LYS A 193 -7.91 34.28 -38.31
N ILE A 194 -7.08 33.96 -37.31
CA ILE A 194 -5.85 34.70 -37.00
C ILE A 194 -4.90 34.63 -38.20
N SER A 195 -4.62 33.42 -38.71
CA SER A 195 -3.73 33.24 -39.87
C SER A 195 -4.23 34.02 -41.10
N ARG A 196 -5.53 34.08 -41.33
CA ARG A 196 -6.12 34.87 -42.42
C ARG A 196 -5.89 36.36 -42.23
N ARG A 197 -6.06 36.88 -41.01
CA ARG A 197 -5.82 38.29 -40.68
C ARG A 197 -4.34 38.64 -40.80
N ASP A 198 -3.45 37.77 -40.36
CA ASP A 198 -1.99 38.01 -40.46
C ASP A 198 -1.55 38.14 -41.92
N ARG A 199 -2.05 37.26 -42.80
CA ARG A 199 -1.81 37.38 -44.26
C ARG A 199 -2.38 38.65 -44.86
N GLU A 200 -3.49 39.17 -44.34
CA GLU A 200 -4.06 40.43 -44.80
C GLU A 200 -3.24 41.63 -44.33
N ILE A 201 -2.80 41.61 -43.06
CA ILE A 201 -1.91 42.63 -42.50
C ILE A 201 -0.61 42.69 -43.30
N GLU A 202 -0.01 41.54 -43.60
CA GLU A 202 1.23 41.48 -44.37
C GLU A 202 1.04 42.03 -45.80
N ARG A 203 -0.07 41.68 -46.46
CA ARG A 203 -0.40 42.25 -47.78
C ARG A 203 -0.57 43.78 -47.72
N ARG A 204 -1.22 44.30 -46.68
CA ARG A 204 -1.38 45.75 -46.50
C ARG A 204 -0.04 46.43 -46.22
N ARG A 205 0.82 45.80 -45.43
CA ARG A 205 2.17 46.29 -45.14
C ARG A 205 2.99 46.43 -46.43
N LEU A 206 3.04 45.37 -47.25
CA LEU A 206 3.74 45.41 -48.53
C LEU A 206 3.19 46.49 -49.48
N ALA A 207 1.86 46.65 -49.52
CA ALA A 207 1.23 47.70 -50.32
C ALA A 207 1.59 49.12 -49.82
N VAL A 208 1.70 49.33 -48.51
CA VAL A 208 2.17 50.59 -47.93
C VAL A 208 3.63 50.83 -48.30
N GLU A 209 4.50 49.84 -48.17
CA GLU A 209 5.92 49.95 -48.55
C GLU A 209 6.08 50.31 -50.04
N ASP A 210 5.25 49.73 -50.92
CA ASP A 210 5.27 50.07 -52.36
C ASP A 210 4.77 51.50 -52.64
N LEU A 211 3.71 51.95 -51.95
CA LEU A 211 3.23 53.33 -52.06
C LEU A 211 4.26 54.34 -51.52
N GLU A 212 4.95 54.02 -50.43
CA GLU A 212 6.05 54.83 -49.90
C GLU A 212 7.19 54.98 -50.90
N ARG A 213 7.58 53.88 -51.59
CA ARG A 213 8.57 53.94 -52.68
C ARG A 213 8.11 54.82 -53.84
N GLN A 214 6.86 54.68 -54.27
CA GLN A 214 6.30 55.51 -55.35
C GLN A 214 6.26 57.00 -54.95
N ASN A 215 5.84 57.30 -53.72
CA ASN A 215 5.84 58.67 -53.19
C ASN A 215 7.27 59.24 -53.14
N ALA A 216 8.25 58.47 -52.67
CA ALA A 216 9.65 58.91 -52.67
C ALA A 216 10.16 59.24 -54.08
N ALA A 217 9.85 58.40 -55.07
CA ALA A 217 10.21 58.65 -56.47
C ALA A 217 9.55 59.92 -57.03
N LEU A 218 8.27 60.15 -56.73
CA LEU A 218 7.55 61.36 -57.14
C LEU A 218 8.12 62.62 -56.47
N ILE A 219 8.50 62.54 -55.19
CA ILE A 219 9.16 63.65 -54.48
C ILE A 219 10.49 63.99 -55.17
N GLU A 220 11.31 62.98 -55.49
CA GLU A 220 12.58 63.18 -56.20
C GLU A 220 12.37 63.82 -57.58
N GLU A 221 11.38 63.34 -58.34
CA GLU A 221 11.02 63.93 -59.64
C GLU A 221 10.54 65.38 -59.50
N GLY A 222 9.72 65.67 -58.48
CA GLY A 222 9.27 67.02 -58.15
C GLY A 222 10.44 67.96 -57.86
N LEU A 223 11.40 67.54 -57.02
CA LEU A 223 12.61 68.30 -56.71
C LEU A 223 13.45 68.58 -57.97
N LYS A 224 13.60 67.60 -58.87
CA LYS A 224 14.32 67.78 -60.15
C LYS A 224 13.62 68.80 -61.06
N LYS A 225 12.30 68.73 -61.16
CA LYS A 225 11.50 69.70 -61.95
C LYS A 225 11.59 71.10 -61.35
N ASP A 226 11.52 71.24 -60.04
CA ASP A 226 11.67 72.53 -59.36
C ASP A 226 13.05 73.16 -59.61
N GLN A 227 14.11 72.36 -59.55
CA GLN A 227 15.46 72.80 -59.93
C GLN A 227 15.52 73.25 -61.40
N GLN A 228 14.92 72.49 -62.32
CA GLN A 228 14.86 72.86 -63.73
C GLN A 228 14.10 74.18 -63.96
N ILE A 229 12.97 74.37 -63.27
CA ILE A 229 12.20 75.62 -63.31
C ILE A 229 13.04 76.79 -62.77
N LYS A 230 13.75 76.61 -61.65
CA LYS A 230 14.66 77.64 -61.10
C LYS A 230 15.73 78.03 -62.14
N LEU A 231 16.37 77.05 -62.77
CA LEU A 231 17.37 77.29 -63.83
C LEU A 231 16.77 78.00 -65.05
N GLN A 232 15.58 77.60 -65.51
CA GLN A 232 14.90 78.26 -66.63
C GLN A 232 14.51 79.72 -66.30
N LYS A 233 14.00 79.97 -65.08
CA LYS A 233 13.72 81.34 -64.60
C LYS A 233 15.00 82.19 -64.60
N ALA A 234 16.10 81.66 -64.08
CA ALA A 234 17.39 82.35 -64.09
C ALA A 234 17.88 82.67 -65.52
N LYS A 235 17.79 81.70 -66.45
CA LYS A 235 18.11 81.90 -67.87
C LYS A 235 17.24 82.99 -68.51
N ASN A 236 15.93 82.96 -68.28
CA ASN A 236 15.01 83.99 -68.80
C ASN A 236 15.33 85.38 -68.25
N ILE A 237 15.70 85.50 -66.98
CA ILE A 237 16.15 86.76 -66.39
C ILE A 237 17.44 87.24 -67.07
N ALA A 238 18.41 86.35 -67.28
CA ALA A 238 19.68 86.68 -67.96
C ALA A 238 19.45 87.15 -69.41
N ILE A 239 18.61 86.45 -70.19
CA ILE A 239 18.25 86.85 -71.56
C ILE A 239 17.59 88.23 -71.55
N ARG A 240 16.63 88.49 -70.65
CA ARG A 240 15.99 89.80 -70.53
C ARG A 240 16.98 90.90 -70.17
N ARG A 241 17.96 90.63 -69.29
CA ARG A 241 19.03 91.59 -68.95
C ARG A 241 19.92 91.86 -70.16
N HIS A 242 20.31 90.84 -70.91
CA HIS A 242 21.12 90.99 -72.11
C HIS A 242 20.39 91.79 -73.19
N ALA A 243 19.13 91.48 -73.47
CA ALA A 243 18.31 92.23 -74.42
C ALA A 243 18.14 93.70 -74.02
N ARG A 244 17.98 93.99 -72.71
CA ARG A 244 17.96 95.38 -72.21
C ARG A 244 19.30 96.09 -72.41
N LYS A 245 20.42 95.43 -72.13
CA LYS A 245 21.75 95.98 -72.37
C LYS A 245 21.98 96.26 -73.85
N GLN A 246 21.63 95.33 -74.74
CA GLN A 246 21.73 95.54 -76.19
C GLN A 246 20.84 96.69 -76.66
N ALA A 247 19.59 96.75 -76.22
CA ALA A 247 18.71 97.87 -76.54
C ALA A 247 19.22 99.21 -75.98
N GLN A 248 19.91 99.20 -74.83
CA GLN A 248 20.59 100.39 -74.31
C GLN A 248 21.77 100.78 -75.19
N VAL A 249 22.66 99.84 -75.57
CA VAL A 249 23.79 100.12 -76.47
C VAL A 249 23.32 100.61 -77.85
N GLU A 250 22.24 100.05 -78.37
CA GLU A 250 21.63 100.48 -79.64
C GLU A 250 20.93 101.85 -79.52
N ALA A 251 20.37 102.20 -78.34
CA ALA A 251 19.78 103.50 -78.06
C ALA A 251 20.84 104.58 -77.71
N SER A 252 21.98 104.19 -77.14
CA SER A 252 23.12 105.04 -76.79
C SER A 252 24.19 104.95 -77.88
N GLY A 253 23.82 105.32 -79.10
CA GLY A 253 24.80 105.73 -80.10
C GLY A 253 25.66 106.87 -79.55
N ASN A 254 26.96 106.60 -79.42
CA ASN A 254 28.06 107.47 -79.00
C ASN A 254 28.04 108.00 -77.54
N GLN A 255 28.77 107.34 -76.65
CA GLN A 255 29.99 107.90 -76.06
C GLN A 255 30.72 106.85 -75.22
N ASP A 256 32.04 106.80 -75.40
CA ASP A 256 33.00 106.07 -74.57
C ASP A 256 32.92 106.54 -73.11
N ASP A 257 33.00 105.61 -72.16
CA ASP A 257 34.01 105.65 -71.08
C ASP A 257 33.89 104.44 -70.14
N GLU A 258 35.07 104.05 -69.65
CA GLU A 258 35.36 102.99 -68.70
C GLU A 258 34.63 103.20 -67.36
N ASP A 259 34.20 102.10 -66.71
CA ASP A 259 34.54 101.89 -65.29
C ASP A 259 34.15 100.50 -64.78
N VAL A 260 35.09 99.96 -64.01
CA VAL A 260 35.06 98.74 -63.22
C VAL A 260 34.35 99.05 -61.90
N ASP A 261 33.32 98.29 -61.49
CA ASP A 261 33.35 97.68 -60.15
C ASP A 261 32.23 96.67 -59.81
N GLU A 262 32.66 95.71 -58.99
CA GLU A 262 31.95 95.03 -57.91
C GLU A 262 30.41 94.98 -57.91
N SER A 263 29.88 93.78 -58.16
CA SER A 263 28.93 93.17 -57.21
C SER A 263 28.80 91.67 -57.44
N LEU A 264 29.74 90.96 -56.83
CA LEU A 264 29.64 89.57 -56.42
C LEU A 264 28.61 89.47 -55.27
N MET A 265 27.33 89.68 -55.58
CA MET A 265 26.24 89.50 -54.61
C MET A 265 25.63 88.12 -54.82
N ILE A 266 26.22 87.17 -54.11
CA ILE A 266 25.58 86.09 -53.34
C ILE A 266 24.15 85.78 -53.81
N LEU A 267 24.01 84.74 -54.63
CA LEU A 267 22.78 83.97 -54.68
C LEU A 267 22.99 82.78 -53.74
N GLU A 268 22.49 82.91 -52.52
CA GLU A 268 22.35 81.79 -51.57
C GLU A 268 21.53 80.67 -52.23
N TRP A 269 22.02 79.45 -52.03
CA TRP A 269 21.63 78.20 -52.67
C TRP A 269 20.47 77.53 -51.92
#